data_AF-A0A9Q9AL73-F1
#
_entry.id   AF-A0A9Q9AL73-F1
#
_cell.length_a   1.000
_cell.length_b   1.000
_cell.length_c   1.000
_cell.angle_alpha   90.00
_cell.angle_beta   90.00
_cell.angle_gamma   90.00
#
_symmetry.space_group_name_H-M   'P 1'
#
loop_
_entity.id
_entity.type
_entity.pdbx_description
1 polymer ?
#
loop_
_entity_poly.entity_id
_entity_poly.type
_entity_poly.pdbx_seq_one_letter_code
_entity_poly.pdbx_strand_id
1 'polypeptide(L)'
;MAHSQTAFANTTIDDESLIGRRRQAVLTNTLLYQLKVLKETGRYDAFKLKWHPVYDEPPVVWPIPNHLFWDSDVAKWIEGACYFLKQHTLPEVDQAVHELVEMIRSAQQPDGYLNIHYTVVQPGKRFTNLRDMHELYNCGHLIE
;
A
#
# COMPACT_ATOMS: atom_id res chain seq x y z
N MET A 1 -0.43 35.23 -2.03
CA MET A 1 -1.72 34.78 -2.57
C MET A 1 -1.72 33.26 -2.48
N ALA A 2 -2.71 32.66 -1.82
CA ALA A 2 -2.81 31.21 -1.71
C ALA A 2 -3.34 30.64 -3.03
N HIS A 3 -2.59 29.73 -3.66
CA HIS A 3 -3.06 29.00 -4.82
C HIS A 3 -4.00 27.88 -4.33
N SER A 4 -5.30 28.17 -4.21
CA SER A 4 -6.29 27.19 -3.76
C SER A 4 -6.34 26.02 -4.75
N GLN A 5 -6.10 24.81 -4.27
CA GLN A 5 -6.22 23.60 -5.07
C GLN A 5 -7.68 23.18 -5.17
N THR A 6 -8.14 22.82 -6.37
CA THR A 6 -9.42 22.16 -6.57
C THR A 6 -9.27 20.68 -6.27
N ALA A 7 -10.02 20.17 -5.29
CA ALA A 7 -9.99 18.75 -4.96
C ALA A 7 -10.47 17.88 -6.12
N PHE A 8 -9.91 16.67 -6.23
CA PHE A 8 -10.34 15.68 -7.23
C PHE A 8 -11.85 15.43 -7.21
N ALA A 9 -12.45 15.41 -6.01
CA ALA A 9 -13.89 15.25 -5.81
C ALA A 9 -14.77 16.28 -6.53
N ASN A 10 -14.20 17.45 -6.82
CA ASN A 10 -14.89 18.58 -7.43
C ASN A 10 -14.42 18.80 -8.89
N THR A 11 -13.87 17.75 -9.51
CA THR A 11 -13.39 17.77 -10.89
C THR A 11 -14.11 16.72 -11.72
N THR A 12 -14.42 17.05 -12.97
CA THR A 12 -14.91 16.10 -13.98
C THR A 12 -13.81 15.84 -15.00
N ILE A 13 -13.61 14.57 -15.34
CA ILE A 13 -12.69 14.15 -16.39
C ILE A 13 -13.56 13.55 -17.50
N ASP A 14 -13.38 14.03 -18.73
CA ASP A 14 -14.03 13.46 -19.90
C ASP A 14 -13.50 12.03 -20.14
N ASP A 15 -14.40 11.06 -20.22
CA ASP A 15 -14.07 9.64 -20.41
C ASP A 15 -13.36 9.39 -21.75
N GLU A 16 -13.66 10.19 -22.78
CA GLU A 16 -13.02 10.12 -24.09
C GLU A 16 -11.68 10.87 -24.15
N SER A 17 -11.30 11.57 -23.09
CA SER A 17 -9.96 12.15 -23.01
C SER A 17 -8.89 11.07 -22.84
N LEU A 18 -7.62 11.44 -23.08
CA LEU A 18 -6.49 10.55 -22.80
C LEU A 18 -6.50 10.07 -21.34
N ILE A 19 -6.79 10.96 -20.39
CA ILE A 19 -6.79 10.64 -18.96
C ILE A 19 -8.02 9.81 -18.58
N GLY A 20 -9.20 10.12 -19.14
CA GLY A 20 -10.42 9.33 -18.94
C GLY A 20 -10.23 7.87 -19.33
N ARG A 21 -9.72 7.61 -20.54
CA ARG A 21 -9.41 6.24 -20.98
C ARG A 21 -8.38 5.52 -20.10
N ARG A 22 -7.39 6.23 -19.54
CA ARG A 22 -6.43 5.63 -18.59
C ARG A 22 -7.08 5.30 -17.25
N ARG A 23 -7.95 6.16 -16.74
CA ARG A 23 -8.73 5.89 -15.53
C ARG A 23 -9.64 4.68 -15.71
N GLN A 24 -10.29 4.57 -16.87
CA GLN A 24 -11.12 3.41 -17.19
C GLN A 24 -10.29 2.10 -17.21
N ALA A 25 -9.08 2.13 -17.78
CA ALA A 25 -8.17 0.99 -17.74
C ALA A 25 -7.77 0.61 -16.30
N VAL A 26 -7.51 1.60 -15.44
CA VAL A 26 -7.18 1.35 -14.03
C VAL A 26 -8.35 0.72 -13.29
N LEU A 27 -9.55 1.29 -13.45
CA LEU A 27 -10.80 0.83 -12.84
C LEU A 27 -11.11 -0.61 -13.21
N THR A 28 -10.99 -0.96 -14.49
CA THR A 28 -11.43 -2.27 -15.01
C THR A 28 -10.36 -3.35 -14.98
N ASN A 29 -9.08 -2.99 -14.88
CA ASN A 29 -7.98 -3.96 -14.96
C ASN A 29 -6.94 -3.78 -13.86
N THR A 30 -6.36 -2.58 -13.75
CA THR A 30 -5.14 -2.39 -12.92
C THR A 30 -5.39 -2.64 -11.45
N LEU A 31 -6.50 -2.16 -10.87
CA LEU A 31 -6.80 -2.38 -9.45
C LEU A 31 -6.91 -3.87 -9.11
N LEU A 32 -7.64 -4.62 -9.92
CA LEU A 32 -7.86 -6.07 -9.73
C LEU A 32 -6.58 -6.87 -9.97
N TYR A 33 -5.80 -6.50 -10.99
CA TYR A 33 -4.52 -7.15 -11.25
C TYR A 33 -3.51 -6.89 -10.13
N GLN A 34 -3.40 -5.66 -9.65
CA GLN A 34 -2.54 -5.34 -8.52
C GLN A 34 -2.99 -6.08 -7.26
N LEU A 35 -4.29 -6.13 -6.97
CA LEU A 35 -4.83 -6.90 -5.85
C LEU A 35 -4.45 -8.39 -5.95
N LYS A 36 -4.58 -8.97 -7.14
CA LYS A 36 -4.13 -10.34 -7.41
C LYS A 36 -2.63 -10.51 -7.11
N VAL A 37 -1.78 -9.61 -7.58
CA VAL A 37 -0.32 -9.66 -7.33
C VAL A 37 -0.01 -9.51 -5.84
N LEU A 38 -0.72 -8.64 -5.11
CA LEU A 38 -0.56 -8.50 -3.65
C LEU A 38 -0.85 -9.84 -2.96
N LYS A 39 -1.91 -10.53 -3.37
CA LYS A 39 -2.30 -11.85 -2.82
C LYS A 39 -1.28 -12.94 -3.18
N GLU A 40 -0.90 -13.04 -4.44
CA GLU A 40 0.00 -14.09 -4.94
C GLU A 40 1.41 -13.99 -4.38
N THR A 41 1.87 -12.78 -4.07
CA THR A 41 3.24 -12.55 -3.62
C THR A 41 3.38 -12.44 -2.09
N GLY A 42 2.29 -12.62 -1.34
CA GLY A 42 2.29 -12.58 0.13
C GLY A 42 2.16 -11.19 0.76
N ARG A 43 2.23 -10.11 -0.03
CA ARG A 43 2.10 -8.71 0.44
C ARG A 43 0.76 -8.45 1.11
N TYR A 44 -0.32 -9.02 0.57
CA TYR A 44 -1.68 -8.87 1.09
C TYR A 44 -1.80 -9.34 2.55
N ASP A 45 -1.08 -10.42 2.88
CA ASP A 45 -1.13 -11.06 4.19
C ASP A 45 0.01 -10.61 5.12
N ALA A 46 0.88 -9.71 4.69
CA ALA A 46 2.12 -9.39 5.40
C ALA A 46 1.86 -8.73 6.77
N PHE A 47 0.76 -7.97 6.88
CA PHE A 47 0.30 -7.40 8.16
C PHE A 47 -0.30 -8.44 9.12
N LYS A 48 -0.41 -9.72 8.75
CA LYS A 48 -0.67 -10.80 9.74
C LYS A 48 0.55 -11.09 10.63
N LEU A 49 1.69 -10.42 10.37
CA LEU A 49 2.94 -10.50 11.14
C LEU A 49 3.48 -11.93 11.30
N LYS A 50 3.23 -12.78 10.30
CA LYS A 50 3.79 -14.13 10.22
C LYS A 50 5.08 -14.12 9.40
N TRP A 51 5.94 -15.10 9.66
CA TRP A 51 7.09 -15.34 8.80
C TRP A 51 6.63 -15.69 7.38
N HIS A 52 7.28 -15.10 6.38
CA HIS A 52 7.07 -15.41 4.97
C HIS A 52 8.41 -15.88 4.37
N PRO A 53 8.45 -16.93 3.52
CA PRO A 53 9.71 -17.48 2.98
C PRO A 53 10.61 -16.45 2.29
N VAL A 54 10.03 -15.40 1.68
CA VAL A 54 10.79 -14.31 1.05
C VAL A 54 11.73 -13.57 2.01
N TYR A 55 11.51 -13.67 3.33
CA TYR A 55 12.35 -13.02 4.33
C TYR A 55 13.72 -13.71 4.45
N ASP A 56 13.81 -14.99 4.06
CA ASP A 56 15.05 -15.76 3.99
C ASP A 56 15.77 -15.62 2.64
N GLU A 57 15.09 -15.08 1.63
CA GLU A 57 15.66 -14.94 0.29
C GLU A 57 16.74 -13.85 0.27
N PRO A 58 17.86 -14.08 -0.45
CA PRO A 58 18.83 -13.04 -0.67
C PRO A 58 18.18 -11.88 -1.45
N PRO A 59 18.58 -10.63 -1.17
CA PRO A 59 18.03 -9.48 -1.85
C PRO A 59 18.39 -9.54 -3.34
N VAL A 60 17.40 -9.35 -4.22
CA VAL A 60 17.65 -9.24 -5.66
C VAL A 60 18.53 -8.03 -5.97
N VAL A 61 18.35 -6.94 -5.21
CA VAL A 61 19.20 -5.74 -5.24
C VAL A 61 19.83 -5.59 -3.88
N TRP A 62 21.09 -5.97 -3.73
CA TRP A 62 21.82 -5.81 -2.46
C TRP A 62 22.02 -4.31 -2.13
N PRO A 63 21.85 -3.87 -0.87
CA PRO A 63 21.52 -4.63 0.35
C PRO A 63 20.03 -4.64 0.73
N ILE A 64 19.12 -4.41 -0.22
CA ILE A 64 17.70 -4.09 0.02
C ILE A 64 16.86 -5.38 0.11
N PRO A 65 16.29 -5.76 1.27
CA PRO A 65 15.43 -6.93 1.37
C PRO A 65 14.23 -6.83 0.42
N ASN A 66 13.87 -7.95 -0.23
CA ASN A 66 12.79 -7.99 -1.25
C ASN A 66 11.42 -7.54 -0.70
N HIS A 67 11.25 -7.58 0.62
CA HIS A 67 10.03 -7.20 1.33
C HIS A 67 10.03 -5.80 1.95
N LEU A 68 11.14 -5.05 1.82
CA LEU A 68 11.33 -3.80 2.56
C LEU A 68 10.22 -2.75 2.32
N PHE A 69 9.58 -2.80 1.15
CA PHE A 69 8.57 -1.84 0.71
C PHE A 69 7.15 -2.40 0.69
N TRP A 70 6.93 -3.61 1.19
CA TRP A 70 5.62 -4.28 1.12
C TRP A 70 4.53 -3.50 1.86
N ASP A 71 4.86 -2.86 2.98
CA ASP A 71 3.96 -1.94 3.69
C ASP A 71 3.44 -0.86 2.73
N SER A 72 4.33 -0.24 1.96
CA SER A 72 3.99 0.82 1.02
C SER A 72 3.23 0.33 -0.21
N ASP A 73 3.52 -0.90 -0.69
CA ASP A 73 2.79 -1.50 -1.83
C ASP A 73 1.30 -1.65 -1.48
N VAL A 74 1.01 -2.11 -0.25
CA VAL A 74 -0.34 -2.23 0.28
C VAL A 74 -0.98 -0.85 0.47
N ALA A 75 -0.26 0.08 1.11
CA ALA A 75 -0.80 1.41 1.41
C ALA A 75 -1.16 2.20 0.13
N LYS A 76 -0.26 2.25 -0.87
CA LYS A 76 -0.51 2.90 -2.17
C LYS A 76 -1.66 2.26 -2.94
N TRP A 77 -1.83 0.94 -2.84
CA TRP A 77 -2.97 0.27 -3.46
C TRP A 77 -4.29 0.67 -2.79
N ILE A 78 -4.33 0.75 -1.46
CA ILE A 78 -5.50 1.23 -0.71
C ILE A 78 -5.82 2.68 -1.11
N GLU A 79 -4.83 3.57 -1.13
CA GLU A 79 -5.01 4.97 -1.54
C GLU A 79 -5.64 5.06 -2.94
N GLY A 80 -5.05 4.36 -3.92
CA GLY A 80 -5.56 4.27 -5.29
C GLY A 80 -6.99 3.75 -5.34
N ALA A 81 -7.27 2.64 -4.65
CA ALA A 81 -8.61 2.05 -4.57
C ALA A 81 -9.64 3.04 -4.00
N CYS A 82 -9.31 3.74 -2.92
CA CYS A 82 -10.19 4.71 -2.26
C CYS A 82 -10.60 5.86 -3.19
N TYR A 83 -9.71 6.34 -4.07
CA TYR A 83 -10.08 7.35 -5.07
C TYR A 83 -11.17 6.86 -6.04
N PHE A 84 -11.16 5.57 -6.43
CA PHE A 84 -12.18 5.00 -7.30
C PHE A 84 -13.46 4.62 -6.54
N LEU A 85 -13.35 4.10 -5.32
CA LEU A 85 -14.50 3.74 -4.47
C LEU A 85 -15.40 4.94 -4.15
N LYS A 86 -14.85 6.16 -4.17
CA LYS A 86 -15.63 7.39 -4.04
C LYS A 86 -16.63 7.62 -5.18
N GLN A 87 -16.36 7.07 -6.37
CA GLN A 87 -17.13 7.32 -7.61
C GLN A 87 -17.80 6.05 -8.15
N HIS A 88 -17.34 4.86 -7.76
CA HIS A 88 -17.77 3.59 -8.31
C HIS A 88 -17.99 2.55 -7.21
N THR A 89 -19.02 1.73 -7.36
CA THR A 89 -19.24 0.56 -6.50
C THR A 89 -18.38 -0.60 -7.00
N LEU A 90 -17.39 -1.01 -6.21
CA LEU A 90 -16.46 -2.11 -6.53
C LEU A 90 -16.40 -3.10 -5.35
N PRO A 91 -17.34 -4.05 -5.23
CA PRO A 91 -17.49 -4.86 -4.01
C PRO A 91 -16.23 -5.65 -3.61
N GLU A 92 -15.51 -6.23 -4.58
CA GLU A 92 -14.27 -6.96 -4.31
C GLU A 92 -13.16 -6.04 -3.79
N VAL A 93 -13.04 -4.84 -4.37
CA VAL A 93 -12.03 -3.85 -3.97
C VAL A 93 -12.38 -3.29 -2.60
N ASP A 94 -13.65 -2.96 -2.36
CA ASP A 94 -14.14 -2.46 -1.08
C ASP A 94 -13.89 -3.47 0.05
N GLN A 95 -14.24 -4.74 -0.17
CA GLN A 95 -13.97 -5.80 0.79
C GLN A 95 -12.46 -5.94 1.06
N ALA A 96 -11.63 -5.92 0.02
CA ALA A 96 -10.18 -6.02 0.19
C ALA A 96 -9.59 -4.85 0.98
N VAL A 97 -10.08 -3.62 0.76
CA VAL A 97 -9.68 -2.45 1.56
C VAL A 97 -10.03 -2.66 3.04
N HIS A 98 -11.26 -3.10 3.36
CA HIS A 98 -11.66 -3.37 4.74
C HIS A 98 -10.80 -4.45 5.39
N GLU A 99 -10.52 -5.56 4.69
CA GLU A 99 -9.66 -6.63 5.19
C GLU A 99 -8.23 -6.13 5.47
N LEU A 100 -7.64 -5.37 4.55
CA LEU A 100 -6.29 -4.80 4.71
C LEU A 100 -6.24 -3.81 5.87
N VAL A 101 -7.24 -2.93 6.01
CA VAL A 101 -7.32 -1.98 7.13
C VAL A 101 -7.38 -2.72 8.47
N GLU A 102 -8.19 -3.78 8.59
CA GLU A 102 -8.25 -4.57 9.83
C GLU A 102 -6.93 -5.28 10.13
N MET A 103 -6.23 -5.78 9.11
CA MET A 103 -4.89 -6.36 9.29
C MET A 103 -3.86 -5.31 9.73
N ILE A 104 -3.85 -4.14 9.12
CA ILE A 104 -2.97 -3.01 9.49
C ILE A 104 -3.23 -2.59 10.94
N ARG A 105 -4.51 -2.42 11.32
CA ARG A 105 -4.91 -2.07 12.69
C ARG A 105 -4.45 -3.13 13.70
N SER A 106 -4.57 -4.40 13.35
CA SER A 106 -4.14 -5.52 14.20
C SER A 106 -2.62 -5.63 14.32
N ALA A 107 -1.88 -5.20 13.29
CA ALA A 107 -0.43 -5.21 13.27
C ALA A 107 0.21 -4.04 14.03
N GLN A 108 -0.54 -2.95 14.24
CA GLN A 108 -0.05 -1.77 14.94
C GLN A 108 0.26 -2.09 16.39
N GLN A 109 1.44 -1.69 16.85
CA GLN A 109 1.89 -1.94 18.22
C GLN A 109 1.29 -0.92 19.21
N PRO A 110 1.33 -1.19 20.54
CA PRO A 110 0.70 -0.31 21.53
C PRO A 110 1.21 1.13 21.55
N ASP A 111 2.44 1.36 21.09
CA ASP A 111 3.06 2.69 20.96
C ASP A 111 2.74 3.38 19.62
N GLY A 112 1.91 2.75 18.78
CA GLY A 112 1.54 3.22 17.45
C GLY A 112 2.52 2.77 16.35
N TYR A 113 3.63 2.11 16.69
CA TYR A 113 4.62 1.68 15.72
C TYR A 113 4.04 0.62 14.76
N LEU A 114 4.32 0.80 13.47
CA LEU A 114 3.93 -0.15 12.43
C LEU A 114 5.00 -0.20 11.34
N ASN A 115 5.61 -1.38 11.18
CA ASN A 115 6.51 -1.71 10.07
C ASN A 115 6.72 -3.22 10.05
N ILE A 116 6.46 -3.89 8.94
CA ILE A 116 6.54 -5.37 8.87
C ILE A 116 7.99 -5.85 9.11
N HIS A 117 8.97 -5.25 8.43
CA HIS A 117 10.38 -5.65 8.50
C HIS A 117 10.92 -5.63 9.94
N TYR A 118 10.79 -4.51 10.64
CA TYR A 118 11.31 -4.35 11.99
C TYR A 118 10.42 -4.94 13.08
N THR A 119 9.23 -5.45 12.74
CA THR A 119 8.39 -6.21 13.66
C THR A 119 8.69 -7.71 13.56
N VAL A 120 8.85 -8.24 12.35
CA VAL A 120 8.97 -9.69 12.11
C VAL A 120 10.42 -10.13 11.86
N VAL A 121 11.16 -9.40 11.02
CA VAL A 121 12.46 -9.84 10.48
C VAL A 121 13.63 -9.34 11.33
N GLN A 122 13.59 -8.07 11.76
CA GLN A 122 14.64 -7.47 12.60
C GLN A 122 14.06 -6.79 13.85
N PRO A 123 13.43 -7.55 14.77
CA PRO A 123 12.93 -6.99 16.01
C PRO A 123 14.06 -6.32 16.82
N GLY A 124 13.74 -5.19 17.46
CA GLY A 124 14.68 -4.40 18.27
C GLY A 124 15.59 -3.46 17.48
N LYS A 125 15.39 -3.32 16.17
CA LYS A 125 16.19 -2.43 15.29
C LYS A 125 15.42 -1.20 14.77
N ARG A 126 14.26 -0.88 15.35
CA ARG A 126 13.46 0.30 15.00
C ARG A 126 14.32 1.56 15.02
N PHE A 127 14.17 2.38 13.99
CA PHE A 127 14.82 3.68 13.82
C PHE A 127 16.35 3.66 13.84
N THR A 128 16.97 2.49 13.70
CA THR A 128 18.45 2.38 13.68
C THR A 128 19.05 2.70 12.30
N ASN A 129 18.26 2.65 11.22
CA ASN A 129 18.69 3.02 9.87
C ASN A 129 17.57 3.68 9.06
N LEU A 130 17.24 4.93 9.41
CA LEU A 130 16.27 5.72 8.68
C LEU A 130 16.67 6.03 7.22
N ARG A 131 17.97 6.02 6.91
CA ARG A 131 18.49 6.36 5.58
C ARG A 131 18.09 5.31 4.54
N ASP A 132 18.22 4.04 4.88
CA ASP A 132 18.12 2.96 3.90
C ASP A 132 16.93 2.01 4.15
N MET A 133 16.39 1.92 5.37
CA MET A 133 15.43 0.88 5.75
C MET A 133 13.96 1.35 5.78
N HIS A 134 13.69 2.54 5.24
CA HIS A 134 12.37 2.98 4.77
C HIS A 134 11.21 2.97 5.79
N GLU A 135 11.50 3.01 7.09
CA GLU A 135 10.46 3.13 8.14
C GLU A 135 9.56 4.34 7.92
N LEU A 136 10.16 5.54 7.72
CA LEU A 136 9.40 6.77 7.50
C LEU A 136 8.75 6.83 6.12
N TYR A 137 9.31 6.16 5.11
CA TYR A 137 8.72 6.07 3.78
C TYR A 137 7.45 5.20 3.80
N ASN A 138 7.53 4.03 4.43
CA ASN A 138 6.38 3.14 4.61
C ASN A 138 5.30 3.81 5.45
N CYS A 139 5.68 4.51 6.52
CA CYS A 139 4.75 5.30 7.33
C CYS A 139 4.10 6.44 6.52
N GLY A 140 4.87 7.16 5.69
CA GLY A 140 4.36 8.23 4.85
C GLY A 140 3.27 7.75 3.90
N HIS A 141 3.51 6.65 3.19
CA HIS A 141 2.50 6.08 2.28
C HIS A 141 1.25 5.55 2.98
N LEU A 142 1.33 5.21 4.27
CA LEU A 142 0.15 4.84 5.05
C LEU A 142 -0.68 6.05 5.50
N ILE A 143 -0.06 7.23 5.60
CA ILE A 143 -0.73 8.48 5.99
C ILE A 143 -1.46 9.11 4.79
N GLU A 144 -0.97 8.88 3.56
CA GLU A 144 -1.63 9.29 2.30
C GLU A 144 -2.99 8.59 2.11
#